data_AF-A0A841WKY1-F1
#
_entry.id   AF-A0A841WKY1-F1
#
_cell.length_a   1.000
_cell.length_b   1.000
_cell.length_c   1.000
_cell.angle_alpha   90.00
_cell.angle_beta   90.00
_cell.angle_gamma   90.00
#
_symmetry.space_group_name_H-M   'P 1'
#
loop_
_entity.id
_entity.type
_entity.pdbx_description
1 polymer ?
#
loop_
_entity_poly.entity_id
_entity_poly.type
_entity_poly.pdbx_seq_one_letter_code
_entity_poly.pdbx_strand_id
1 'polypeptide(L)'
;MPTAAQINAFLYTFAASVIVFFVIYVLIFYILRSFFRRTEQDTALLIIAISQTPSIAIFIFASLKVSLFQLGSGGIIDWIDRGLTALLIAAFTYLVTVFFTEAAVSYLKDYARKTEAVWDDVLIPLLQNFIPVITYIIGISLFFSTLGVDLSGIGLAIGSITVVLGLAIKDILSDFFSGLVLLVDTPFKFGDVISMPDGSIAIIKQIGIRVTKLYLINEHCEVYVPNTSLGNQNIVNLSRPTTHYAYTIKVSVRVDADAVIATKILQEIIIGHPDTLGDIDEKLQYLDSFAALREAEGDKLSKKEAGRLRLLVEKDVNEQLQTLEQAFEYFALEIKQLEKGGLNSEELRSIQKNYLEILNIVGLAVITERKGKRVRSRLEEQQLAGKPTLISLIRKWYQTWLQDPDLVFEDQSILPDEWEQKIELLKIKLNKIFQKISNPGVDETRLDDYSLKFVEWLHDSFKESNTAWKEPQVQLTDIQGAGMQFSVRFYVDNIQLEHWRRGNRVQNEVRREMVRRLRQAYIYTLG
;
A
#
# COMPACT_ATOMS: atom_id res chain seq x y z
N MET A 1 66.93 15.83 -23.87
CA MET A 1 66.20 15.48 -25.10
C MET A 1 65.94 13.98 -25.10
N PRO A 2 64.78 13.50 -25.56
CA PRO A 2 64.46 12.08 -25.55
C PRO A 2 65.41 11.30 -26.47
N THR A 3 65.76 10.08 -26.06
CA THR A 3 66.60 9.18 -26.86
C THR A 3 65.80 8.58 -28.02
N ALA A 4 66.48 8.11 -29.07
CA ALA A 4 65.83 7.43 -30.19
C ALA A 4 64.99 6.21 -29.74
N ALA A 5 65.45 5.50 -28.69
CA ALA A 5 64.70 4.40 -28.09
C ALA A 5 63.39 4.87 -27.42
N GLN A 6 63.40 6.01 -26.72
CA GLN A 6 62.20 6.58 -26.10
C GLN A 6 61.19 7.08 -27.14
N ILE A 7 61.66 7.67 -28.24
CA ILE A 7 60.79 8.11 -29.34
C ILE A 7 60.12 6.90 -30.00
N ASN A 8 60.85 5.80 -30.24
CA ASN A 8 60.27 4.57 -30.77
C ASN A 8 59.25 3.97 -29.79
N ALA A 9 59.57 3.89 -28.50
CA ALA A 9 58.64 3.41 -27.47
C ALA A 9 57.37 4.27 -27.38
N PHE A 10 57.49 5.60 -27.50
CA PHE A 10 56.35 6.52 -27.60
C PHE A 10 55.46 6.18 -28.81
N LEU A 11 56.04 6.02 -30.00
CA LEU A 11 55.28 5.72 -31.22
C LEU A 11 54.56 4.36 -31.14
N TYR A 12 55.23 3.33 -30.63
CA TYR A 12 54.61 2.01 -30.45
C TYR A 12 53.47 2.03 -29.44
N THR A 13 53.66 2.67 -28.28
CA THR A 13 52.60 2.80 -27.28
C THR A 13 51.45 3.67 -27.75
N PHE A 14 51.71 4.68 -28.58
CA PHE A 14 50.68 5.51 -29.20
C PHE A 14 49.84 4.69 -30.18
N ALA A 15 50.48 3.97 -31.10
CA ALA A 15 49.76 3.10 -32.03
C ALA A 15 48.94 2.03 -31.29
N ALA A 16 49.53 1.38 -30.28
CA ALA A 16 48.84 0.37 -29.48
C ALA A 16 47.65 0.94 -28.70
N SER A 17 47.81 2.08 -28.02
CA SER A 17 46.74 2.71 -27.25
C SER A 17 45.59 3.21 -28.13
N VAL A 18 45.90 3.80 -29.29
CA VAL A 18 44.88 4.19 -30.28
C VAL A 18 44.07 2.98 -30.75
N ILE A 19 44.72 1.84 -31.03
CA ILE A 19 44.00 0.61 -31.43
C ILE A 19 43.11 0.11 -30.29
N VAL A 20 43.63 0.03 -29.06
CA VAL A 20 42.87 -0.44 -27.90
C VAL A 20 41.67 0.47 -27.64
N PHE A 21 41.85 1.79 -27.59
CA PHE A 21 40.77 2.73 -27.36
C PHE A 21 39.79 2.79 -28.54
N PHE A 22 40.22 2.60 -29.77
CA PHE A 22 39.34 2.46 -30.92
C PHE A 22 38.46 1.21 -30.82
N VAL A 23 39.03 0.06 -30.42
CA VAL A 23 38.26 -1.18 -30.18
C VAL A 23 37.24 -0.96 -29.05
N ILE A 24 37.65 -0.33 -27.94
CA ILE A 24 36.74 0.02 -26.83
C ILE A 24 35.63 0.95 -27.30
N TYR A 25 35.96 2.00 -28.07
CA TYR A 25 34.99 2.92 -28.65
C TYR A 25 33.96 2.17 -29.51
N VAL A 26 34.42 1.37 -30.47
CA VAL A 26 33.52 0.59 -31.34
C VAL A 26 32.65 -0.34 -30.49
N LEU A 27 33.22 -1.05 -29.51
CA LEU A 27 32.50 -1.99 -28.66
C LEU A 27 31.44 -1.29 -27.80
N ILE A 28 31.78 -0.21 -27.11
CA ILE A 28 30.86 0.56 -26.26
C ILE A 28 29.71 1.12 -27.12
N PHE A 29 30.02 1.82 -28.20
CA PHE A 29 28.99 2.47 -29.03
C PHE A 29 28.17 1.46 -29.84
N TYR A 30 28.73 0.30 -30.22
CA TYR A 30 27.98 -0.80 -30.82
C TYR A 30 27.01 -1.44 -29.83
N ILE A 31 27.46 -1.75 -28.60
CA ILE A 31 26.61 -2.34 -27.56
C ILE A 31 25.50 -1.37 -27.17
N LEU A 32 25.84 -0.10 -26.89
CA LEU A 32 24.86 0.93 -26.55
C LEU A 32 23.82 1.07 -27.68
N ARG A 33 24.26 1.20 -28.94
CA ARG A 33 23.33 1.33 -30.07
C ARG A 33 22.44 0.10 -30.25
N SER A 34 22.98 -1.10 -30.03
CA SER A 34 22.21 -2.35 -30.09
C SER A 34 21.17 -2.46 -28.98
N PHE A 35 21.52 -2.05 -27.76
CA PHE A 35 20.62 -2.00 -26.61
C PHE A 35 19.48 -1.01 -26.86
N PHE A 36 19.80 0.23 -27.23
CA PHE A 36 18.80 1.28 -27.41
C PHE A 36 17.93 1.10 -28.65
N ARG A 37 18.39 0.37 -29.68
CA ARG A 37 17.54 0.00 -30.83
C ARG A 37 16.38 -0.93 -30.44
N ARG A 38 16.46 -1.63 -29.30
CA ARG A 38 15.39 -2.49 -28.79
C ARG A 38 14.29 -1.71 -28.07
N THR A 39 14.51 -0.44 -27.75
CA THR A 39 13.69 0.32 -26.79
C THR A 39 12.76 1.35 -27.46
N GLU A 40 12.75 1.48 -28.80
CA GLU A 40 11.89 2.42 -29.57
C GLU A 40 11.94 3.89 -29.08
N GLN A 41 13.02 4.33 -28.43
CA GLN A 41 13.18 5.70 -27.96
C GLN A 41 14.11 6.49 -28.89
N ASP A 42 13.54 7.38 -29.69
CA ASP A 42 14.30 8.24 -30.63
C ASP A 42 15.31 9.16 -29.90
N THR A 43 15.00 9.55 -28.67
CA THR A 43 15.88 10.36 -27.80
C THR A 43 17.17 9.63 -27.43
N ALA A 44 17.10 8.33 -27.13
CA ALA A 44 18.24 7.50 -26.76
C ALA A 44 19.31 7.43 -27.86
N LEU A 45 18.90 7.32 -29.12
CA LEU A 45 19.81 7.26 -30.26
C LEU A 45 20.49 8.62 -30.52
N LEU A 46 19.78 9.72 -30.29
CA LEU A 46 20.32 11.08 -30.38
C LEU A 46 21.41 11.31 -29.32
N ILE A 47 21.21 10.85 -28.08
CA ILE A 47 22.20 10.93 -27.00
C ILE A 47 23.50 10.19 -27.34
N ILE A 48 23.38 9.00 -27.93
CA ILE A 48 24.54 8.23 -28.40
C ILE A 48 25.30 9.04 -29.46
N ALA A 49 24.59 9.68 -30.40
CA ALA A 49 25.23 10.48 -31.44
C ALA A 49 25.99 11.70 -30.87
N ILE A 50 25.40 12.42 -29.92
CA ILE A 50 26.04 13.63 -29.34
C ILE A 50 27.25 13.24 -28.44
N SER A 51 27.19 12.11 -27.75
CA SER A 51 28.29 11.64 -26.88
C SER A 51 29.49 11.03 -27.63
N GLN A 52 29.37 10.72 -28.92
CA GLN A 52 30.47 10.19 -29.74
C GLN A 52 31.64 11.18 -29.85
N THR A 53 31.35 12.44 -30.17
CA THR A 53 32.38 13.47 -30.39
C THR A 53 33.30 13.69 -29.18
N PRO A 54 32.79 13.91 -27.95
CA PRO A 54 33.66 14.07 -26.79
C PRO A 54 34.37 12.78 -26.39
N SER A 55 33.76 11.62 -26.61
CA SER A 55 34.40 10.33 -26.32
C SER A 55 35.65 10.10 -27.19
N ILE A 56 35.58 10.46 -28.48
CA ILE A 56 36.74 10.42 -29.38
C ILE A 56 37.85 11.33 -28.88
N ALA A 57 37.53 12.56 -28.47
CA ALA A 57 38.51 13.49 -27.92
C ALA A 57 39.18 12.95 -26.65
N ILE A 58 38.40 12.36 -25.73
CA ILE A 58 38.93 11.70 -24.53
C ILE A 58 39.88 10.57 -24.90
N PHE A 59 39.50 9.69 -25.83
CA PHE A 59 40.34 8.59 -26.26
C PHE A 59 41.64 9.06 -26.91
N ILE A 60 41.60 10.10 -27.74
CA ILE A 60 42.80 10.69 -28.36
C ILE A 60 43.73 11.27 -27.30
N PHE A 61 43.22 12.09 -26.37
CA PHE A 61 44.04 12.68 -25.32
C PHE A 61 44.57 11.62 -24.34
N ALA A 62 43.79 10.57 -24.06
CA ALA A 62 44.20 9.46 -23.21
C ALA A 62 45.32 8.64 -23.88
N SER A 63 45.19 8.30 -25.17
CA SER A 63 46.27 7.66 -25.95
C SER A 63 47.54 8.48 -25.89
N LEU A 64 47.43 9.78 -26.18
CA LEU A 64 48.58 10.68 -26.19
C LEU A 64 49.25 10.77 -24.82
N LYS A 65 48.46 10.84 -23.74
CA LYS A 65 48.95 10.88 -22.36
C LYS A 65 49.66 9.57 -21.97
N VAL A 66 49.08 8.41 -22.27
CA VAL A 66 49.69 7.10 -22.00
C VAL A 66 51.03 6.97 -22.72
N SER A 67 51.12 7.46 -23.95
CA SER A 67 52.36 7.45 -24.72
C SER A 67 53.43 8.38 -24.17
N LEU A 68 53.05 9.56 -23.67
CA LEU A 68 53.99 10.52 -23.08
C LEU A 68 54.80 9.93 -21.92
N PHE A 69 54.25 8.95 -21.18
CA PHE A 69 54.97 8.27 -20.10
C PHE A 69 56.29 7.65 -20.57
N GLN A 70 56.39 7.24 -21.84
CA GLN A 70 57.62 6.65 -22.41
C GLN A 70 58.75 7.67 -22.66
N LEU A 71 58.43 8.97 -22.71
CA LEU A 71 59.43 10.02 -22.92
C LEU A 71 60.15 10.42 -21.62
N GLY A 72 59.73 9.89 -20.47
CA GLY A 72 60.28 10.20 -19.14
C GLY A 72 59.69 11.49 -18.53
N SER A 73 60.23 11.91 -17.40
CA SER A 73 59.85 13.16 -16.73
C SER A 73 60.89 14.27 -16.96
N GLY A 74 60.43 15.51 -17.09
CA GLY A 74 61.31 16.68 -17.16
C GLY A 74 60.80 17.83 -18.03
N GLY A 75 60.93 19.05 -17.48
CA GLY A 75 60.80 20.32 -18.20
C GLY A 75 59.51 20.42 -19.02
N ILE A 76 59.65 20.42 -20.35
CA ILE A 76 58.54 20.57 -21.30
C ILE A 76 57.57 19.38 -21.24
N ILE A 77 58.05 18.16 -20.96
CA ILE A 77 57.18 16.96 -20.95
C ILE A 77 56.16 17.04 -19.80
N ASP A 78 56.58 17.53 -18.64
CA ASP A 78 55.69 17.69 -17.48
C ASP A 78 54.61 18.76 -17.73
N TRP A 79 54.94 19.83 -18.48
CA TRP A 79 53.97 20.83 -18.92
C TRP A 79 52.95 20.26 -19.91
N ILE A 80 53.40 19.42 -20.85
CA ILE A 80 52.51 18.75 -21.80
C ILE A 80 51.60 17.75 -21.08
N ASP A 81 52.11 16.97 -20.12
CA ASP A 81 51.30 16.02 -19.34
C ASP A 81 50.20 16.72 -18.53
N ARG A 82 50.52 17.83 -17.86
CA ARG A 82 49.53 18.66 -17.15
C ARG A 82 48.48 19.23 -18.11
N GLY A 83 48.91 19.74 -19.27
CA GLY A 83 48.01 20.25 -20.31
C GLY A 83 47.06 19.18 -20.85
N LEU A 84 47.55 17.97 -21.11
CA LEU A 84 46.69 16.84 -21.52
C LEU A 84 45.73 16.40 -20.43
N THR A 85 46.16 16.42 -19.17
CA THR A 85 45.28 16.13 -18.03
C THR A 85 44.16 17.16 -17.93
N ALA A 86 44.48 18.44 -18.11
CA ALA A 86 43.50 19.53 -18.13
C ALA A 86 42.50 19.34 -19.30
N LEU A 87 42.98 19.02 -20.50
CA LEU A 87 42.12 18.76 -21.67
C LEU A 87 41.22 17.53 -21.48
N LEU A 88 41.73 16.46 -20.84
CA LEU A 88 40.93 15.29 -20.48
C LEU A 88 39.80 15.65 -19.51
N ILE A 89 40.10 16.43 -18.46
CA ILE A 89 39.10 16.91 -17.50
C ILE A 89 38.04 17.77 -18.22
N ALA A 90 38.45 18.67 -19.11
CA ALA A 90 37.52 19.50 -19.86
C ALA A 90 36.62 18.67 -20.79
N ALA A 91 37.19 17.71 -21.53
CA ALA A 91 36.44 16.82 -22.41
C ALA A 91 35.46 15.92 -21.62
N PHE A 92 35.89 15.42 -20.46
CA PHE A 92 35.04 14.64 -19.57
C PHE A 92 33.92 15.48 -18.94
N THR A 93 34.21 16.69 -18.49
CA THR A 93 33.21 17.64 -17.94
C THR A 93 32.13 17.95 -18.98
N TYR A 94 32.55 18.19 -20.22
CA TYR A 94 31.61 18.41 -21.34
C TYR A 94 30.77 17.16 -21.61
N LEU A 95 31.38 15.97 -21.65
CA LEU A 95 30.65 14.71 -21.84
C LEU A 95 29.58 14.50 -20.76
N VAL A 96 29.94 14.68 -19.49
CA VAL A 96 29.02 14.54 -18.36
C VAL A 96 27.88 15.54 -18.47
N THR A 97 28.18 16.81 -18.79
CA THR A 97 27.16 17.86 -18.93
C THR A 97 26.16 17.51 -20.02
N VAL A 98 26.65 17.18 -21.22
CA VAL A 98 25.82 16.77 -22.37
C VAL A 98 25.00 15.53 -22.03
N PHE A 99 25.59 14.54 -21.38
CA PHE A 99 24.86 13.35 -20.95
C PHE A 99 23.72 13.70 -20.00
N PHE A 100 23.94 14.56 -19.00
CA PHE A 100 22.88 14.96 -18.09
C PHE A 100 21.78 15.79 -18.77
N THR A 101 22.13 16.79 -19.59
CA THR A 101 21.13 17.68 -20.21
C THR A 101 20.35 17.03 -21.35
N GLU A 102 21.00 16.19 -22.15
CA GLU A 102 20.36 15.59 -23.32
C GLU A 102 19.76 14.21 -22.99
N ALA A 103 20.34 13.46 -22.04
CA ALA A 103 19.86 12.12 -21.69
C ALA A 103 18.93 12.11 -20.49
N ALA A 104 19.43 12.50 -19.32
CA ALA A 104 18.68 12.38 -18.09
C ALA A 104 17.45 13.31 -18.11
N VAL A 105 17.63 14.58 -18.49
CA VAL A 105 16.53 15.56 -18.53
C VAL A 105 15.49 15.21 -19.60
N SER A 106 15.91 14.81 -20.81
CA SER A 106 14.96 14.42 -21.87
C SER A 106 14.16 13.18 -21.50
N TYR A 107 14.81 12.18 -20.88
CA TYR A 107 14.12 11.00 -20.36
C TYR A 107 13.10 11.36 -19.27
N LEU A 108 13.47 12.25 -18.34
CA LEU A 108 12.55 12.74 -17.32
C LEU A 108 11.34 13.47 -17.92
N LYS A 109 11.55 14.33 -18.94
CA LYS A 109 10.46 15.04 -19.65
C LYS A 109 9.49 14.08 -20.32
N ASP A 110 10.02 13.05 -20.99
CA ASP A 110 9.19 12.05 -21.67
C ASP A 110 8.42 11.16 -20.68
N TYR A 111 8.97 10.91 -19.49
CA TYR A 111 8.31 10.16 -18.43
C TYR A 111 7.21 10.97 -17.74
N ALA A 112 7.48 12.24 -17.43
CA ALA A 112 6.56 13.09 -16.70
C ALA A 112 5.32 13.50 -17.53
N ARG A 113 5.49 13.72 -18.85
CA ARG A 113 4.37 13.88 -19.80
C ARG A 113 3.37 12.71 -19.81
N LYS A 114 3.79 11.51 -19.45
CA LYS A 114 2.95 10.30 -19.42
C LYS A 114 2.21 10.10 -18.10
N THR A 115 2.55 10.86 -17.06
CA THR A 115 2.11 10.59 -15.68
C THR A 115 1.31 11.73 -15.04
N GLU A 116 0.93 12.79 -15.80
CA GLU A 116 0.29 14.01 -15.27
C GLU A 116 1.00 14.53 -14.01
N ALA A 117 2.32 14.35 -13.97
CA ALA A 117 3.12 14.54 -12.78
C ALA A 117 3.45 16.03 -12.61
N VAL A 118 2.94 16.66 -11.55
CA VAL A 118 3.13 18.09 -11.20
C VAL A 118 4.62 18.50 -11.04
N TRP A 119 5.56 17.55 -11.06
CA TRP A 119 7.00 17.80 -10.97
C TRP A 119 7.61 18.32 -12.28
N ASP A 120 6.91 18.21 -13.41
CA ASP A 120 7.38 18.65 -14.74
C ASP A 120 7.79 20.13 -14.76
N ASP A 121 6.98 20.98 -14.13
CA ASP A 121 7.13 22.44 -14.22
C ASP A 121 8.23 23.00 -13.31
N VAL A 122 8.69 22.21 -12.32
CA VAL A 122 9.63 22.69 -11.29
C VAL A 122 10.91 21.86 -11.26
N LEU A 123 10.83 20.53 -11.17
CA LEU A 123 12.00 19.67 -10.99
C LEU A 123 12.88 19.64 -12.24
N ILE A 124 12.26 19.60 -13.43
CA ILE A 124 12.98 19.49 -14.69
C ILE A 124 13.76 20.77 -15.02
N PRO A 125 13.18 21.98 -14.94
CA PRO A 125 13.95 23.22 -15.11
C PRO A 125 15.09 23.36 -14.10
N LEU A 126 14.88 22.90 -12.86
CA LEU A 126 15.95 22.89 -11.84
C LEU A 126 17.10 21.96 -12.26
N LEU A 127 16.83 20.71 -12.61
CA LEU A 127 17.86 19.76 -13.03
C LEU A 127 18.59 20.25 -14.30
N GLN A 128 17.85 20.79 -15.27
CA GLN A 128 18.41 21.28 -16.54
C GLN A 128 19.35 22.47 -16.36
N ASN A 129 19.09 23.36 -15.39
CA ASN A 129 19.88 24.58 -15.21
C ASN A 129 20.95 24.43 -14.12
N PHE A 130 20.68 23.71 -13.02
CA PHE A 130 21.60 23.63 -11.88
C PHE A 130 22.69 22.56 -12.05
N ILE A 131 22.37 21.38 -12.61
CA ILE A 131 23.37 20.31 -12.76
C ILE A 131 24.54 20.73 -13.67
N PRO A 132 24.31 21.37 -14.83
CA PRO A 132 25.41 21.86 -15.66
C PRO A 132 26.28 22.87 -14.93
N VAL A 133 25.68 23.83 -14.22
CA VAL A 133 26.42 24.84 -13.45
C VAL A 133 27.32 24.18 -12.41
N ILE A 134 26.80 23.23 -11.63
CA ILE A 134 27.59 22.49 -10.64
C ILE A 134 28.71 21.69 -11.31
N THR A 135 28.39 20.99 -12.41
CA THR A 135 29.36 20.19 -13.18
C THR A 135 30.49 21.06 -13.73
N TYR A 136 30.18 22.23 -14.28
CA TYR A 136 31.18 23.19 -14.75
C TYR A 136 32.02 23.78 -13.62
N ILE A 137 31.42 24.13 -12.48
CA ILE A 137 32.17 24.63 -11.31
C ILE A 137 33.21 23.59 -10.88
N ILE A 138 32.81 22.31 -10.76
CA ILE A 138 33.71 21.21 -10.39
C ILE A 138 34.76 21.00 -11.48
N GLY A 139 34.35 20.92 -12.74
CA GLY A 139 35.25 20.68 -13.88
C GLY A 139 36.29 21.79 -14.07
N ILE A 140 35.89 23.05 -13.95
CA ILE A 140 36.79 24.22 -14.01
C ILE A 140 37.76 24.20 -12.83
N SER A 141 37.27 23.87 -11.62
CA SER A 141 38.12 23.73 -10.45
C SER A 141 39.20 22.66 -10.65
N LEU A 142 38.81 21.47 -11.13
CA LEU A 142 39.76 20.39 -11.42
C LEU A 142 40.73 20.79 -12.54
N PHE A 143 40.25 21.45 -13.59
CA PHE A 143 41.09 21.96 -14.69
C PHE A 143 42.20 22.87 -14.18
N PHE A 144 41.87 23.93 -13.44
CA PHE A 144 42.87 24.88 -12.94
C PHE A 144 43.79 24.26 -11.88
N SER A 145 43.29 23.32 -11.07
CA SER A 145 44.12 22.57 -10.13
C SER A 145 45.25 21.79 -10.83
N THR A 146 44.99 21.20 -12.01
CA THR A 146 46.04 20.52 -12.80
C THR A 146 47.10 21.46 -13.36
N LEU A 147 46.76 22.73 -13.54
CA LEU A 147 47.70 23.78 -13.97
C LEU A 147 48.52 24.36 -12.82
N GLY A 148 48.31 23.89 -11.59
CA GLY A 148 49.03 24.34 -10.39
C GLY A 148 48.47 25.62 -9.78
N VAL A 149 47.24 26.02 -10.13
CA VAL A 149 46.54 27.10 -9.46
C VAL A 149 46.00 26.59 -8.13
N ASP A 150 46.34 27.27 -7.03
CA ASP A 150 45.78 26.96 -5.71
C ASP A 150 44.34 27.49 -5.64
N LEU A 151 43.39 26.54 -5.59
CA LEU A 151 41.97 26.82 -5.47
C LEU A 151 41.43 26.53 -4.07
N SER A 152 42.30 26.30 -3.07
CA SER A 152 41.88 25.95 -1.72
C SER A 152 40.91 26.97 -1.11
N GLY A 153 41.17 28.28 -1.35
CA GLY A 153 40.28 29.36 -0.91
C GLY A 153 38.90 29.33 -1.59
N ILE A 154 38.85 29.01 -2.89
CA ILE A 154 37.59 28.87 -3.64
C ILE A 154 36.84 27.61 -3.20
N GLY A 155 37.56 26.51 -2.95
CA GLY A 155 37.00 25.26 -2.41
C GLY A 155 36.33 25.47 -1.05
N LEU A 156 36.95 26.25 -0.16
CA LEU A 156 36.34 26.63 1.13
C LEU A 156 35.07 27.46 0.96
N ALA A 157 35.06 28.41 0.02
CA ALA A 157 33.89 29.22 -0.28
C ALA A 157 32.74 28.36 -0.84
N ILE A 158 33.03 27.49 -1.82
CA ILE A 158 32.06 26.55 -2.40
C ILE A 158 31.53 25.59 -1.34
N GLY A 159 32.40 25.04 -0.49
CA GLY A 159 31.99 24.16 0.61
C GLY A 159 31.04 24.85 1.58
N SER A 160 31.32 26.11 1.93
CA SER A 160 30.46 26.91 2.82
C SER A 160 29.09 27.18 2.19
N ILE A 161 29.05 27.57 0.91
CA ILE A 161 27.79 27.77 0.16
C ILE A 161 27.00 26.46 0.09
N THR A 162 27.67 25.34 -0.12
CA THR A 162 27.04 24.01 -0.19
C THR A 162 26.37 23.64 1.13
N VAL A 163 26.98 23.94 2.28
CA VAL A 163 26.36 23.71 3.60
C VAL A 163 25.12 24.58 3.78
N VAL A 164 25.19 25.88 3.46
CA VAL A 164 24.04 26.79 3.58
C VAL A 164 22.89 26.34 2.67
N LEU A 165 23.19 25.97 1.42
CA LEU A 165 22.19 25.47 0.48
C LEU A 165 21.61 24.13 0.94
N GLY A 166 22.44 23.23 1.46
CA GLY A 166 22.00 21.96 2.03
C GLY A 166 21.05 22.16 3.22
N LEU A 167 21.33 23.12 4.10
CA LEU A 167 20.44 23.51 5.19
C LEU A 167 19.13 24.11 4.67
N ALA A 168 19.18 24.91 3.60
CA ALA A 168 17.99 25.51 3.00
C ALA A 168 17.06 24.48 2.35
N ILE A 169 17.61 23.37 1.81
CA ILE A 169 16.83 22.32 1.13
C ILE A 169 16.51 21.13 2.05
N LYS A 170 17.09 21.10 3.27
CA LYS A 170 16.96 20.00 4.23
C LYS A 170 15.52 19.52 4.41
N ASP A 171 14.57 20.44 4.59
CA ASP A 171 13.17 20.08 4.85
C ASP A 171 12.50 19.42 3.63
N ILE A 172 12.84 19.86 2.42
CA ILE A 172 12.33 19.28 1.17
C ILE A 172 12.83 17.84 1.01
N LEU A 173 14.12 17.60 1.28
CA LEU A 173 14.70 16.25 1.24
C LEU A 173 14.08 15.37 2.34
N SER A 174 13.87 15.93 3.53
CA SER A 174 13.24 15.22 4.64
C SER A 174 11.82 14.79 4.28
N ASP A 175 11.02 15.67 3.67
CA ASP A 175 9.67 15.35 3.19
C ASP A 175 9.69 14.26 2.12
N PHE A 176 10.63 14.33 1.17
CA PHE A 176 10.80 13.33 0.12
C PHE A 176 11.11 11.93 0.67
N PHE A 177 12.12 11.82 1.55
CA PHE A 177 12.48 10.54 2.15
C PHE A 177 11.38 10.02 3.07
N SER A 178 10.71 10.91 3.82
CA SER A 178 9.55 10.52 4.64
C SER A 178 8.41 9.98 3.79
N GLY A 179 8.13 10.61 2.64
CA GLY A 179 7.17 10.10 1.66
C GLY A 179 7.53 8.71 1.15
N LEU A 180 8.81 8.48 0.83
CA LEU A 180 9.30 7.17 0.39
C LEU A 180 9.14 6.10 1.48
N VAL A 181 9.44 6.44 2.74
CA VAL A 181 9.21 5.55 3.88
C VAL A 181 7.73 5.25 4.06
N LEU A 182 6.85 6.24 3.99
CA LEU A 182 5.39 6.03 4.08
C LEU A 182 4.86 5.10 2.96
N LEU A 183 5.45 5.17 1.76
CA LEU A 183 5.11 4.27 0.65
C LEU A 183 5.64 2.85 0.83
N VAL A 184 6.78 2.67 1.49
CA VAL A 184 7.39 1.35 1.73
C VAL A 184 6.72 0.65 2.92
N ASP A 185 6.61 1.32 4.05
CA ASP A 185 6.08 0.74 5.29
C ASP A 185 4.54 0.68 5.26
N THR A 186 3.88 1.53 4.47
CA THR A 186 2.42 1.60 4.30
C THR A 186 1.61 1.55 5.61
N PRO A 187 1.94 2.39 6.61
CA PRO A 187 1.21 2.44 7.89
C PRO A 187 -0.28 2.73 7.70
N PHE A 188 -0.61 3.38 6.58
CA PHE A 188 -1.96 3.64 6.12
C PHE A 188 -2.02 3.65 4.59
N LYS A 189 -3.22 3.50 4.03
CA LYS A 189 -3.51 3.47 2.58
C LYS A 189 -4.53 4.56 2.21
N PHE A 190 -4.67 4.80 0.91
CA PHE A 190 -5.79 5.57 0.39
C PHE A 190 -7.11 5.03 0.94
N GLY A 191 -7.97 5.92 1.45
CA GLY A 191 -9.25 5.55 2.05
C GLY A 191 -9.19 5.16 3.53
N ASP A 192 -8.00 4.89 4.09
CA ASP A 192 -7.88 4.63 5.54
C ASP A 192 -8.28 5.89 6.31
N VAL A 193 -8.90 5.69 7.47
CA VAL A 193 -9.19 6.76 8.42
C VAL A 193 -8.24 6.70 9.57
N ILE A 194 -7.75 7.88 9.91
CA ILE A 194 -6.77 8.08 10.95
C ILE A 194 -7.29 9.10 11.96
N SER A 195 -6.95 8.88 13.22
CA SER A 195 -7.08 9.87 14.28
C SER A 195 -5.72 10.52 14.51
N MET A 196 -5.69 11.85 14.43
CA MET A 196 -4.51 12.66 14.69
C MET A 196 -4.38 12.97 16.20
N PRO A 197 -3.19 13.32 16.71
CA PRO A 197 -2.97 13.57 18.14
C PRO A 197 -3.84 14.68 18.75
N ASP A 198 -4.32 15.61 17.93
CA ASP A 198 -5.24 16.68 18.33
C ASP A 198 -6.71 16.22 18.46
N GLY A 199 -6.98 14.93 18.18
CA GLY A 199 -8.30 14.32 18.22
C GLY A 199 -9.10 14.50 16.93
N SER A 200 -8.55 15.14 15.91
CA SER A 200 -9.21 15.25 14.62
C SER A 200 -9.20 13.92 13.87
N ILE A 201 -10.29 13.63 13.16
CA ILE A 201 -10.45 12.40 12.38
C ILE A 201 -10.40 12.77 10.91
N ALA A 202 -9.52 12.10 10.17
CA ALA A 202 -9.29 12.39 8.77
C ALA A 202 -9.26 11.13 7.90
N ILE A 203 -9.75 11.27 6.66
CA ILE A 203 -9.67 10.25 5.61
C ILE A 203 -8.46 10.54 4.72
N ILE A 204 -7.64 9.54 4.43
CA ILE A 204 -6.51 9.69 3.51
C ILE A 204 -7.01 9.74 2.07
N LYS A 205 -6.82 10.88 1.41
CA LYS A 205 -7.22 11.10 0.01
C LYS A 205 -6.08 10.91 -0.98
N GLN A 206 -4.84 11.20 -0.60
CA GLN A 206 -3.69 10.98 -1.49
C GLN A 206 -2.40 11.01 -0.68
N ILE A 207 -1.49 10.07 -0.96
CA ILE A 207 -0.12 10.10 -0.43
C ILE A 207 0.77 10.60 -1.57
N GLY A 208 1.16 11.87 -1.51
CA GLY A 208 2.11 12.46 -2.45
C GLY A 208 3.55 12.23 -1.99
N ILE A 209 4.51 12.62 -2.83
CA ILE A 209 5.94 12.46 -2.52
C ILE A 209 6.37 13.38 -1.37
N ARG A 210 5.82 14.59 -1.28
CA ARG A 210 6.14 15.58 -0.22
C ARG A 210 5.04 15.73 0.83
N VAL A 211 3.79 15.75 0.38
CA VAL A 211 2.62 16.02 1.23
C VAL A 211 1.60 14.91 1.09
N THR A 212 0.92 14.61 2.20
CA THR A 212 -0.24 13.74 2.24
C THR A 212 -1.49 14.61 2.35
N LYS A 213 -2.45 14.33 1.47
CA LYS A 213 -3.75 14.99 1.41
C LYS A 213 -4.74 14.23 2.29
N LEU A 214 -5.25 14.92 3.29
CA LEU A 214 -6.21 14.42 4.26
C LEU A 214 -7.53 15.16 4.10
N TYR A 215 -8.64 14.48 4.36
CA TYR A 215 -9.97 15.09 4.42
C TYR A 215 -10.49 15.03 5.86
N LEU A 216 -10.66 16.18 6.47
CA LEU A 216 -11.16 16.32 7.83
C LEU A 216 -12.69 16.13 7.85
N ILE A 217 -13.16 15.12 8.59
CA ILE A 217 -14.56 14.69 8.55
C ILE A 217 -15.48 15.70 9.21
N ASN A 218 -15.04 16.29 10.34
CA ASN A 218 -15.87 17.21 11.12
C ASN A 218 -15.93 18.61 10.48
N GLU A 219 -14.81 19.06 9.92
CA GLU A 219 -14.63 20.38 9.32
C GLU A 219 -15.02 20.43 7.83
N HIS A 220 -15.21 19.26 7.19
CA HIS A 220 -15.56 19.13 5.78
C HIS A 220 -14.58 19.84 4.83
N CYS A 221 -13.27 19.74 5.12
CA CYS A 221 -12.24 20.41 4.33
C CYS A 221 -11.02 19.51 4.11
N GLU A 222 -10.20 19.86 3.12
CA GLU A 222 -8.97 19.16 2.81
C GLU A 222 -7.77 19.84 3.47
N VAL A 223 -6.89 19.04 4.08
CA VAL A 223 -5.65 19.50 4.71
C VAL A 223 -4.47 18.79 4.05
N TYR A 224 -3.43 19.56 3.79
CA TYR A 224 -2.18 19.07 3.21
C TYR A 224 -1.11 19.05 4.29
N VAL A 225 -0.69 17.85 4.68
CA VAL A 225 0.28 17.65 5.76
C VAL A 225 1.62 17.21 5.16
N PRO A 226 2.75 17.86 5.49
CA PRO A 226 4.07 17.38 5.11
C PRO A 226 4.30 15.95 5.60
N ASN A 227 4.88 15.10 4.76
CA ASN A 227 5.10 13.69 5.07
C ASN A 227 6.00 13.51 6.30
N THR A 228 6.96 14.43 6.52
CA THR A 228 7.78 14.44 7.75
C THR A 228 6.94 14.66 8.99
N SER A 229 6.05 15.65 8.98
CA SER A 229 5.16 15.94 10.09
C SER A 229 4.25 14.76 10.37
N LEU A 230 3.71 14.12 9.32
CA LEU A 230 2.84 12.97 9.46
C LEU A 230 3.61 11.76 10.01
N GLY A 231 4.79 11.45 9.47
CA GLY A 231 5.63 10.33 9.91
C GLY A 231 6.19 10.47 11.34
N ASN A 232 6.32 11.71 11.84
CA ASN A 232 6.79 11.98 13.21
C ASN A 232 5.66 12.00 14.25
N GLN A 233 4.40 11.90 13.84
CA GLN A 233 3.25 11.92 14.75
C GLN A 233 2.79 10.50 15.10
N ASN A 234 2.21 10.35 16.30
CA ASN A 234 1.54 9.11 16.68
C ASN A 234 0.16 9.06 16.00
N ILE A 235 0.06 8.32 14.90
CA ILE A 235 -1.16 8.19 14.11
C ILE A 235 -1.88 6.90 14.50
N VAL A 236 -3.15 7.03 14.90
CA VAL A 236 -4.00 5.86 15.16
C VAL A 236 -4.82 5.58 13.92
N ASN A 237 -4.55 4.45 13.25
CA ASN A 237 -5.35 4.00 12.11
C ASN A 237 -6.64 3.34 12.62
N LEU A 238 -7.77 4.00 12.39
CA LEU A 238 -9.10 3.53 12.82
C LEU A 238 -9.70 2.50 11.86
N SER A 239 -9.14 2.38 10.65
CA SER A 239 -9.56 1.40 9.64
C SER A 239 -8.88 0.04 9.79
N ARG A 240 -7.93 -0.11 10.74
CA ARG A 240 -7.14 -1.33 10.92
C ARG A 240 -7.10 -1.79 12.39
N PRO A 241 -7.02 -3.11 12.66
CA PRO A 241 -7.01 -4.21 11.68
C PRO A 241 -8.37 -4.42 11.01
N THR A 242 -9.46 -3.99 11.65
CA THR A 242 -10.81 -4.02 11.10
C THR A 242 -11.47 -2.66 11.20
N THR A 243 -12.63 -2.52 10.55
CA THR A 243 -13.48 -1.33 10.63
C THR A 243 -14.36 -1.29 11.89
N HIS A 244 -14.14 -2.20 12.86
CA HIS A 244 -14.86 -2.21 14.13
C HIS A 244 -14.18 -1.27 15.12
N TYR A 245 -14.96 -0.43 15.81
CA TYR A 245 -14.39 0.53 16.76
C TYR A 245 -15.09 0.46 18.11
N ALA A 246 -14.29 0.59 19.18
CA ALA A 246 -14.78 0.54 20.56
C ALA A 246 -15.22 1.94 21.03
N TYR A 247 -16.45 2.03 21.50
CA TYR A 247 -16.99 3.20 22.18
C TYR A 247 -17.15 2.93 23.67
N THR A 248 -17.01 3.97 24.49
CA THR A 248 -17.23 3.91 25.94
C THR A 248 -18.22 4.99 26.36
N ILE A 249 -19.31 4.58 27.02
CA ILE A 249 -20.31 5.49 27.59
C ILE A 249 -20.20 5.41 29.12
N LYS A 250 -20.10 6.56 29.76
CA LYS A 250 -20.20 6.69 31.22
C LYS A 250 -21.65 6.97 31.61
N VAL A 251 -22.18 6.18 32.53
CA VAL A 251 -23.57 6.28 33.01
C VAL A 251 -23.59 6.32 34.53
N SER A 252 -24.35 7.26 35.08
CA SER A 252 -24.57 7.35 36.53
C SER A 252 -25.91 6.74 36.91
N VAL A 253 -25.87 5.89 37.94
CA VAL A 253 -27.01 5.18 38.53
C VAL A 253 -27.07 5.56 40.01
N ARG A 254 -28.25 5.51 40.62
CA ARG A 254 -28.41 5.84 42.06
C ARG A 254 -27.61 4.86 42.93
N VAL A 255 -27.06 5.34 44.04
CA VAL A 255 -26.30 4.49 45.00
C VAL A 255 -27.17 3.45 45.69
N ASP A 256 -28.46 3.71 45.87
CA ASP A 256 -29.40 2.76 46.47
C ASP A 256 -29.90 1.69 45.48
N ALA A 257 -29.50 1.76 44.20
CA ALA A 257 -29.84 0.77 43.20
C ALA A 257 -29.01 -0.52 43.37
N ASP A 258 -29.59 -1.66 42.97
CA ASP A 258 -28.83 -2.90 42.83
C ASP A 258 -27.90 -2.82 41.61
N ALA A 259 -26.58 -2.84 41.87
CA ALA A 259 -25.55 -2.80 40.84
C ALA A 259 -25.63 -3.98 39.86
N VAL A 260 -26.09 -5.15 40.30
CA VAL A 260 -26.26 -6.34 39.44
C VAL A 260 -27.40 -6.11 38.46
N ILE A 261 -28.52 -5.56 38.93
CA ILE A 261 -29.67 -5.21 38.07
C ILE A 261 -29.26 -4.13 37.06
N ALA A 262 -28.55 -3.09 37.50
CA ALA A 262 -28.05 -2.03 36.62
C ALA A 262 -27.11 -2.59 35.55
N THR A 263 -26.16 -3.45 35.94
CA THR A 263 -25.22 -4.11 35.02
C THR A 263 -25.96 -4.92 33.96
N LYS A 264 -26.93 -5.73 34.37
CA LYS A 264 -27.74 -6.56 33.47
C LYS A 264 -28.51 -5.70 32.47
N ILE A 265 -29.20 -4.64 32.94
CA ILE A 265 -29.94 -3.73 32.06
C ILE A 265 -29.00 -3.09 31.03
N LEU A 266 -27.83 -2.62 31.46
CA LEU A 266 -26.85 -1.99 30.57
C LEU A 266 -26.31 -2.96 29.52
N GLN A 267 -26.02 -4.21 29.90
CA GLN A 267 -25.59 -5.25 28.96
C GLN A 267 -26.68 -5.57 27.93
N GLU A 268 -27.92 -5.80 28.38
CA GLU A 268 -29.06 -6.08 27.50
C GLU A 268 -29.30 -4.97 26.47
N ILE A 269 -29.09 -3.70 26.84
CA ILE A 269 -29.24 -2.56 25.92
C ILE A 269 -28.18 -2.60 24.82
N ILE A 270 -26.93 -2.89 25.16
CA ILE A 270 -25.87 -2.95 24.15
C ILE A 270 -26.11 -4.13 23.21
N ILE A 271 -26.41 -5.30 23.76
CA ILE A 271 -26.65 -6.51 22.97
C ILE A 271 -27.89 -6.34 22.11
N GLY A 272 -28.95 -5.69 22.60
CA GLY A 272 -30.16 -5.45 21.81
C GLY A 272 -30.01 -4.50 20.63
N HIS A 273 -28.88 -3.79 20.48
CA HIS A 273 -28.68 -2.86 19.37
C HIS A 273 -28.19 -3.58 18.10
N PRO A 274 -28.82 -3.39 16.92
CA PRO A 274 -28.43 -4.12 15.71
C PRO A 274 -27.02 -3.79 15.21
N ASP A 275 -26.55 -2.54 15.39
CA ASP A 275 -25.25 -2.06 14.89
C ASP A 275 -24.07 -2.21 15.89
N THR A 276 -24.27 -2.91 17.02
CA THR A 276 -23.18 -3.24 17.96
C THR A 276 -22.64 -4.64 17.68
N LEU A 277 -21.44 -4.98 18.12
CA LEU A 277 -20.97 -6.38 18.06
C LEU A 277 -21.48 -7.17 19.27
N GLY A 278 -21.75 -8.45 19.06
CA GLY A 278 -22.30 -9.36 20.07
C GLY A 278 -22.77 -10.68 19.45
N ASP A 279 -23.07 -11.66 20.28
CA ASP A 279 -23.65 -12.93 19.85
C ASP A 279 -24.99 -12.71 19.14
N ILE A 280 -25.13 -13.22 17.91
CA ILE A 280 -26.31 -12.91 17.08
C ILE A 280 -27.60 -13.43 17.70
N ASP A 281 -27.57 -14.58 18.37
CA ASP A 281 -28.77 -15.18 18.98
C ASP A 281 -29.23 -14.35 20.19
N GLU A 282 -28.31 -13.91 21.03
CA GLU A 282 -28.62 -12.97 22.11
C GLU A 282 -29.12 -11.62 21.58
N LYS A 283 -28.49 -11.09 20.52
CA LYS A 283 -28.93 -9.85 19.89
C LYS A 283 -30.37 -9.96 19.40
N LEU A 284 -30.74 -11.05 18.72
CA LEU A 284 -32.10 -11.29 18.24
C LEU A 284 -33.12 -11.38 19.40
N GLN A 285 -32.72 -11.96 20.53
CA GLN A 285 -33.55 -12.02 21.74
C GLN A 285 -33.81 -10.62 22.33
N TYR A 286 -32.78 -9.79 22.45
CA TYR A 286 -32.90 -8.48 23.10
C TYR A 286 -33.33 -7.34 22.16
N LEU A 287 -33.23 -7.52 20.84
CA LEU A 287 -33.64 -6.54 19.84
C LEU A 287 -35.10 -6.10 20.03
N ASP A 288 -35.96 -7.01 20.50
CA ASP A 288 -37.37 -6.69 20.73
C ASP A 288 -37.61 -5.71 21.88
N SER A 289 -36.68 -5.65 22.84
CA SER A 289 -36.76 -4.79 24.00
C SER A 289 -36.34 -3.33 23.74
N PHE A 290 -35.67 -3.08 22.60
CA PHE A 290 -35.11 -1.77 22.27
C PHE A 290 -36.16 -0.86 21.62
N ALA A 291 -36.65 0.14 22.37
CA ALA A 291 -37.74 1.01 21.90
C ALA A 291 -37.25 2.31 21.23
N ALA A 292 -36.02 2.76 21.49
CA ALA A 292 -35.49 4.00 20.93
C ALA A 292 -35.04 3.92 19.45
N LEU A 293 -35.28 2.78 18.77
CA LEU A 293 -35.00 2.65 17.32
C LEU A 293 -36.09 3.35 16.50
N ARG A 294 -35.71 3.81 15.31
CA ARG A 294 -36.62 4.47 14.36
C ARG A 294 -37.69 3.51 13.86
N GLU A 295 -38.95 3.94 13.94
CA GLU A 295 -40.12 3.23 13.41
C GLU A 295 -40.21 3.33 11.87
N ALA A 296 -41.03 2.47 11.27
CA ALA A 296 -41.24 2.46 9.83
C ALA A 296 -41.84 3.80 9.35
N GLU A 297 -41.32 4.31 8.23
CA GLU A 297 -41.80 5.55 7.59
C GLU A 297 -42.07 5.30 6.10
N GLY A 298 -43.34 5.35 5.70
CA GLY A 298 -43.76 5.08 4.32
C GLY A 298 -43.44 3.64 3.92
N ASP A 299 -42.74 3.48 2.79
CA ASP A 299 -42.32 2.16 2.26
C ASP A 299 -41.01 1.64 2.88
N LYS A 300 -40.37 2.41 3.78
CA LYS A 300 -39.11 1.99 4.43
C LYS A 300 -39.40 1.13 5.65
N LEU A 301 -38.61 0.07 5.80
CA LEU A 301 -38.60 -0.79 6.99
C LEU A 301 -38.29 0.03 8.25
N SER A 302 -38.84 -0.42 9.38
CA SER A 302 -38.38 0.03 10.69
C SER A 302 -36.91 -0.34 10.85
N LYS A 303 -36.12 0.48 11.56
CA LYS A 303 -34.72 0.17 11.87
C LYS A 303 -34.59 -1.16 12.62
N LYS A 304 -35.58 -1.46 13.46
CA LYS A 304 -35.64 -2.73 14.18
C LYS A 304 -35.83 -3.93 13.24
N GLU A 305 -36.71 -3.80 12.25
CA GLU A 305 -36.97 -4.84 11.25
C GLU A 305 -35.77 -5.03 10.31
N ALA A 306 -35.21 -3.92 9.80
CA ALA A 306 -34.01 -3.93 8.99
C ALA A 306 -32.83 -4.56 9.74
N GLY A 307 -32.64 -4.19 11.01
CA GLY A 307 -31.64 -4.78 11.91
C GLY A 307 -31.84 -6.29 12.10
N ARG A 308 -33.08 -6.75 12.34
CA ARG A 308 -33.38 -8.19 12.46
C ARG A 308 -33.03 -8.95 11.18
N LEU A 309 -33.44 -8.45 10.03
CA LEU A 309 -33.15 -9.08 8.74
C LEU A 309 -31.63 -9.15 8.49
N ARG A 310 -30.90 -8.08 8.77
CA ARG A 310 -29.42 -8.06 8.66
C ARG A 310 -28.79 -9.13 9.54
N LEU A 311 -29.20 -9.23 10.80
CA LEU A 311 -28.67 -10.23 11.74
C LEU A 311 -28.95 -11.67 11.31
N LEU A 312 -30.15 -11.95 10.80
CA LEU A 312 -30.50 -13.29 10.31
C LEU A 312 -29.67 -13.68 9.09
N VAL A 313 -29.55 -12.80 8.10
CA VAL A 313 -28.74 -13.09 6.91
C VAL A 313 -27.25 -13.17 7.25
N GLU A 314 -26.80 -12.35 8.21
CA GLU A 314 -25.44 -12.44 8.73
C GLU A 314 -25.16 -13.78 9.41
N LYS A 315 -26.11 -14.30 10.18
CA LYS A 315 -26.02 -15.65 10.77
C LYS A 315 -25.83 -16.70 9.67
N ASP A 316 -26.65 -16.66 8.63
CA ASP A 316 -26.54 -17.58 7.48
C ASP A 316 -25.14 -17.52 6.83
N VAL A 317 -24.59 -16.31 6.64
CA VAL A 317 -23.25 -16.11 6.08
C VAL A 317 -22.16 -16.68 6.99
N ASN A 318 -22.23 -16.40 8.29
CA ASN A 318 -21.23 -16.85 9.27
C ASN A 318 -21.22 -18.38 9.39
N GLU A 319 -22.38 -19.04 9.41
CA GLU A 319 -22.49 -20.50 9.40
C GLU A 319 -21.89 -21.11 8.13
N GLN A 320 -22.11 -20.49 6.97
CA GLN A 320 -21.55 -20.95 5.70
C GLN A 320 -20.03 -20.74 5.63
N LEU A 321 -19.51 -19.63 6.16
CA LEU A 321 -18.07 -19.37 6.27
C LEU A 321 -17.40 -20.40 7.19
N GLN A 322 -17.98 -20.67 8.37
CA GLN A 322 -17.47 -21.69 9.29
C GLN A 322 -17.45 -23.08 8.65
N THR A 323 -18.50 -23.43 7.90
CA THR A 323 -18.57 -24.68 7.13
C THR A 323 -17.45 -24.76 6.08
N LEU A 324 -17.16 -23.65 5.40
CA LEU A 324 -16.10 -23.56 4.40
C LEU A 324 -14.70 -23.69 5.04
N GLU A 325 -14.46 -23.01 6.15
CA GLU A 325 -13.21 -23.08 6.90
C GLU A 325 -12.90 -24.50 7.34
N GLN A 326 -13.86 -25.16 7.99
CA GLN A 326 -13.72 -26.56 8.42
C GLN A 326 -13.45 -27.51 7.25
N ALA A 327 -14.12 -27.29 6.10
CA ALA A 327 -13.89 -28.09 4.90
C ALA A 327 -12.47 -27.91 4.34
N PHE A 328 -11.93 -26.69 4.36
CA PHE A 328 -10.56 -26.41 3.93
C PHE A 328 -9.50 -26.93 4.92
N GLU A 329 -9.74 -26.85 6.22
CA GLU A 329 -8.85 -27.42 7.24
C GLU A 329 -8.74 -28.95 7.07
N TYR A 330 -9.88 -29.62 6.91
CA TYR A 330 -9.92 -31.06 6.62
C TYR A 330 -9.18 -31.39 5.32
N PHE A 331 -9.42 -30.61 4.26
CA PHE A 331 -8.76 -30.78 2.97
C PHE A 331 -7.24 -30.60 3.05
N ALA A 332 -6.76 -29.60 3.79
CA ALA A 332 -5.33 -29.37 4.01
C ALA A 332 -4.68 -30.54 4.79
N LEU A 333 -5.38 -31.07 5.81
CA LEU A 333 -4.92 -32.24 6.56
C LEU A 333 -4.84 -33.50 5.69
N GLU A 334 -5.84 -33.72 4.84
CA GLU A 334 -5.86 -34.84 3.89
C GLU A 334 -4.67 -34.75 2.91
N ILE A 335 -4.47 -33.60 2.26
CA ILE A 335 -3.33 -33.36 1.37
C ILE A 335 -2.01 -33.65 2.09
N LYS A 336 -1.84 -33.13 3.31
CA LYS A 336 -0.61 -33.31 4.09
C LYS A 336 -0.32 -34.77 4.42
N GLN A 337 -1.36 -35.60 4.62
CA GLN A 337 -1.20 -37.03 4.83
C GLN A 337 -0.82 -37.76 3.55
N LEU A 338 -1.49 -37.45 2.44
CA LEU A 338 -1.27 -38.09 1.13
C LEU A 338 0.10 -37.72 0.53
N GLU A 339 0.55 -36.48 0.69
CA GLU A 339 1.85 -36.01 0.17
C GLU A 339 3.05 -36.70 0.85
N LYS A 340 2.92 -37.26 2.07
CA LYS A 340 4.03 -37.97 2.74
C LYS A 340 4.47 -39.24 2.00
N GLY A 341 3.58 -39.83 1.19
CA GLY A 341 3.85 -41.04 0.40
C GLY A 341 4.14 -40.79 -1.09
N GLY A 342 3.97 -39.55 -1.56
CA GLY A 342 3.92 -39.21 -2.98
C GLY A 342 2.53 -39.52 -3.58
N LEU A 343 1.94 -38.52 -4.25
CA LEU A 343 0.56 -38.59 -4.72
C LEU A 343 0.38 -39.58 -5.89
N ASN A 344 -0.43 -40.61 -5.68
CA ASN A 344 -0.85 -41.50 -6.76
C ASN A 344 -2.08 -40.94 -7.53
N SER A 345 -2.44 -41.57 -8.66
CA SER A 345 -3.52 -41.08 -9.53
C SER A 345 -4.92 -41.23 -8.92
N GLU A 346 -5.12 -42.14 -7.97
CA GLU A 346 -6.39 -42.34 -7.25
C GLU A 346 -6.56 -41.29 -6.15
N GLU A 347 -5.50 -41.02 -5.39
CA GLU A 347 -5.40 -39.95 -4.39
C GLU A 347 -5.63 -38.58 -5.03
N LEU A 348 -5.02 -38.32 -6.21
CA LEU A 348 -5.24 -37.08 -6.93
C LEU A 348 -6.71 -36.90 -7.35
N ARG A 349 -7.40 -37.99 -7.74
CA ARG A 349 -8.85 -37.95 -8.03
C ARG A 349 -9.67 -37.71 -6.78
N SER A 350 -9.29 -38.27 -5.63
CA SER A 350 -9.94 -38.02 -4.34
C SER A 350 -9.84 -36.55 -3.96
N ILE A 351 -8.62 -35.97 -4.02
CA ILE A 351 -8.36 -34.56 -3.76
C ILE A 351 -9.19 -33.67 -4.70
N GLN A 352 -9.22 -33.99 -6.00
CA GLN A 352 -10.03 -33.25 -6.97
C GLN A 352 -11.52 -33.31 -6.62
N LYS A 353 -12.05 -34.48 -6.26
CA LYS A 353 -13.45 -34.65 -5.87
C LYS A 353 -13.79 -33.83 -4.63
N ASN A 354 -12.98 -33.92 -3.58
CA ASN A 354 -13.20 -33.20 -2.32
C ASN A 354 -13.13 -31.68 -2.55
N TYR A 355 -12.22 -31.22 -3.41
CA TYR A 355 -12.15 -29.82 -3.79
C TYR A 355 -13.39 -29.34 -4.57
N LEU A 356 -13.96 -30.18 -5.45
CA LEU A 356 -15.23 -29.85 -6.12
C LEU A 356 -16.39 -29.73 -5.12
N GLU A 357 -16.41 -30.53 -4.05
CA GLU A 357 -17.39 -30.40 -2.97
C GLU A 357 -17.24 -29.06 -2.23
N ILE A 358 -16.01 -28.62 -1.98
CA ILE A 358 -15.71 -27.30 -1.42
C ILE A 358 -16.20 -26.17 -2.34
N LEU A 359 -15.98 -26.28 -3.66
CA LEU A 359 -16.46 -25.29 -4.62
C LEU A 359 -17.99 -25.16 -4.62
N ASN A 360 -18.72 -26.25 -4.37
CA ASN A 360 -20.18 -26.21 -4.24
C ASN A 360 -20.65 -25.41 -3.01
N ILE A 361 -19.93 -25.46 -1.88
CA ILE A 361 -20.20 -24.65 -0.68
C ILE A 361 -20.09 -23.16 -1.03
N VAL A 362 -19.11 -22.80 -1.85
CA VAL A 362 -18.89 -21.42 -2.31
C VAL A 362 -19.93 -20.98 -3.35
N GLY A 363 -20.38 -21.91 -4.21
CA GLY A 363 -21.25 -21.65 -5.35
C GLY A 363 -20.51 -21.51 -6.67
N LEU A 364 -19.39 -22.22 -6.82
CA LEU A 364 -18.56 -22.23 -8.02
C LEU A 364 -18.57 -23.61 -8.67
N ALA A 365 -18.45 -23.63 -9.98
CA ALA A 365 -18.34 -24.85 -10.78
C ALA A 365 -17.21 -24.74 -11.80
N VAL A 366 -16.64 -25.88 -12.15
CA VAL A 366 -15.58 -25.95 -13.16
C VAL A 366 -16.22 -26.04 -14.54
N ILE A 367 -15.95 -25.06 -15.39
CA ILE A 367 -16.33 -25.08 -16.80
C ILE A 367 -15.06 -25.31 -17.62
N THR A 368 -15.09 -26.33 -18.46
CA THR A 368 -14.04 -26.63 -19.42
C THR A 368 -14.37 -26.03 -20.77
N GLU A 369 -13.64 -24.98 -21.16
CA GLU A 369 -13.70 -24.43 -22.51
C GLU A 369 -12.64 -25.08 -23.40
N ARG A 370 -13.05 -25.57 -24.57
CA ARG A 370 -12.15 -26.12 -25.57
C ARG A 370 -11.97 -25.12 -26.71
N LYS A 371 -10.80 -24.45 -26.74
CA LYS A 371 -10.42 -23.55 -27.83
C LYS A 371 -9.33 -24.22 -28.69
N GLY A 372 -9.76 -24.92 -29.74
CA GLY A 372 -8.87 -25.70 -30.61
C GLY A 372 -8.28 -26.92 -29.90
N LYS A 373 -6.93 -27.03 -29.89
CA LYS A 373 -6.21 -28.10 -29.17
C LYS A 373 -5.99 -27.81 -27.67
N ARG A 374 -6.29 -26.59 -27.19
CA ARG A 374 -6.12 -26.21 -25.78
C ARG A 374 -7.45 -26.33 -25.04
N VAL A 375 -7.45 -27.10 -23.96
CA VAL A 375 -8.54 -27.13 -22.97
C VAL A 375 -8.13 -26.17 -21.85
N ARG A 376 -8.99 -25.21 -21.54
CA ARG A 376 -8.85 -24.35 -20.36
C ARG A 376 -10.03 -24.58 -19.45
N SER A 377 -9.74 -24.87 -18.20
CA SER A 377 -10.74 -24.97 -17.14
C SER A 377 -10.76 -23.65 -16.37
N ARG A 378 -11.95 -23.09 -16.15
CA ARG A 378 -12.16 -21.89 -15.34
C ARG A 378 -13.29 -22.16 -14.34
N LEU A 379 -13.25 -21.48 -13.20
CA LEU A 379 -14.37 -21.45 -12.26
C LEU A 379 -15.38 -20.39 -12.69
N GLU A 380 -16.65 -20.77 -12.79
CA GLU A 380 -17.78 -19.86 -12.97
C GLU A 380 -18.80 -20.06 -11.86
N GLU A 381 -19.63 -19.05 -11.64
CA GLU A 381 -20.70 -19.11 -10.65
C GLU A 381 -21.79 -20.08 -11.09
N GLN A 382 -22.25 -20.91 -10.17
CA GLN A 382 -23.37 -21.81 -10.39
C GLN A 382 -24.45 -21.56 -9.34
N GLN A 383 -25.70 -21.42 -9.80
CA GLN A 383 -26.85 -21.49 -8.92
C GLN A 383 -27.21 -22.96 -8.67
N LEU A 384 -27.07 -23.43 -7.44
CA LEU A 384 -27.62 -24.71 -7.02
C LEU A 384 -29.10 -24.53 -6.62
N ALA A 385 -29.98 -25.29 -7.25
CA ALA A 385 -31.40 -25.27 -6.92
C ALA A 385 -31.62 -25.69 -5.45
N GLY A 386 -32.10 -24.76 -4.63
CA GLY A 386 -32.55 -25.02 -3.26
C GLY A 386 -31.50 -25.07 -2.16
N LYS A 387 -30.21 -24.77 -2.44
CA LYS A 387 -29.18 -24.62 -1.39
C LYS A 387 -28.54 -23.23 -1.46
N PRO A 388 -28.50 -22.47 -0.35
CA PRO A 388 -27.75 -21.23 -0.30
C PRO A 388 -26.25 -21.53 -0.46
N THR A 389 -25.57 -20.72 -1.26
CA THR A 389 -24.11 -20.79 -1.47
C THR A 389 -23.48 -19.58 -0.79
N LEU A 390 -22.19 -19.63 -0.46
CA LEU A 390 -21.53 -18.50 0.20
C LEU A 390 -21.69 -17.20 -0.62
N ILE A 391 -21.46 -17.25 -1.93
CA ILE A 391 -21.61 -16.08 -2.80
C ILE A 391 -23.06 -15.56 -2.78
N SER A 392 -24.07 -16.44 -2.87
CA SER A 392 -25.46 -15.98 -2.88
C SER A 392 -25.90 -15.41 -1.53
N LEU A 393 -25.40 -15.95 -0.42
CA LEU A 393 -25.64 -15.42 0.92
C LEU A 393 -24.96 -14.07 1.14
N ILE A 394 -23.71 -13.89 0.71
CA ILE A 394 -23.03 -12.58 0.78
C ILE A 394 -23.79 -11.53 -0.03
N ARG A 395 -24.29 -11.89 -1.23
CA ARG A 395 -25.11 -10.98 -2.04
C ARG A 395 -26.42 -10.62 -1.36
N LYS A 396 -27.12 -11.63 -0.82
CA LYS A 396 -28.33 -11.41 -0.03
C LYS A 396 -28.05 -10.52 1.19
N TRP A 397 -26.90 -10.70 1.84
CA TRP A 397 -26.47 -9.92 3.00
C TRP A 397 -26.31 -8.44 2.62
N TYR A 398 -25.49 -8.11 1.63
CA TYR A 398 -25.31 -6.71 1.26
C TYR A 398 -26.58 -6.09 0.66
N GLN A 399 -27.40 -6.86 -0.06
CA GLN A 399 -28.70 -6.39 -0.57
C GLN A 399 -29.67 -6.05 0.58
N THR A 400 -29.60 -6.79 1.68
CA THR A 400 -30.38 -6.49 2.90
C THR A 400 -29.87 -5.21 3.55
N TRP A 401 -28.57 -4.95 3.51
CA TRP A 401 -27.99 -3.67 3.96
C TRP A 401 -28.49 -2.47 3.16
N LEU A 402 -28.72 -2.62 1.86
CA LEU A 402 -29.28 -1.53 1.03
C LEU A 402 -30.70 -1.12 1.43
N GLN A 403 -31.40 -1.95 2.22
CA GLN A 403 -32.72 -1.65 2.76
C GLN A 403 -32.66 -0.97 4.14
N ASP A 404 -31.47 -0.76 4.69
CA ASP A 404 -31.31 -0.12 5.98
C ASP A 404 -31.73 1.36 5.92
N PRO A 405 -32.62 1.82 6.81
CA PRO A 405 -33.16 3.18 6.76
C PRO A 405 -32.12 4.26 7.10
N ASP A 406 -31.00 3.91 7.74
CA ASP A 406 -29.92 4.80 8.13
C ASP A 406 -28.76 4.81 7.11
N LEU A 407 -28.77 3.93 6.10
CA LEU A 407 -27.72 3.88 5.07
C LEU A 407 -27.80 5.12 4.15
N VAL A 408 -26.68 5.84 4.04
CA VAL A 408 -26.57 7.03 3.18
C VAL A 408 -26.43 6.65 1.71
N PHE A 409 -26.77 7.58 0.81
CA PHE A 409 -26.82 7.34 -0.63
C PHE A 409 -25.46 6.89 -1.20
N GLU A 410 -24.36 7.49 -0.74
CA GLU A 410 -23.01 7.16 -1.21
C GLU A 410 -22.62 5.70 -0.88
N ASP A 411 -23.02 5.22 0.30
CA ASP A 411 -22.72 3.86 0.75
C ASP A 411 -23.50 2.79 -0.04
N GLN A 412 -24.60 3.17 -0.71
CA GLN A 412 -25.39 2.25 -1.54
C GLN A 412 -24.63 1.73 -2.75
N SER A 413 -23.64 2.48 -3.25
CA SER A 413 -22.73 2.02 -4.30
C SER A 413 -21.46 1.39 -3.73
N ILE A 414 -20.90 1.96 -2.65
CA ILE A 414 -19.62 1.52 -2.09
C ILE A 414 -19.72 0.09 -1.56
N LEU A 415 -20.79 -0.20 -0.81
CA LEU A 415 -20.92 -1.47 -0.11
C LEU A 415 -21.04 -2.66 -1.09
N PRO A 416 -21.88 -2.64 -2.14
CA PRO A 416 -21.87 -3.70 -3.16
C PRO A 416 -20.52 -3.84 -3.89
N ASP A 417 -19.88 -2.73 -4.26
CA ASP A 417 -18.61 -2.75 -5.00
C ASP A 417 -17.49 -3.39 -4.17
N GLU A 418 -17.37 -3.06 -2.88
CA GLU A 418 -16.39 -3.67 -1.97
C GLU A 418 -16.58 -5.18 -1.84
N TRP A 419 -17.83 -5.64 -1.69
CA TRP A 419 -18.12 -7.05 -1.50
C TRP A 419 -18.02 -7.87 -2.79
N GLU A 420 -18.38 -7.31 -3.95
CA GLU A 420 -18.12 -7.97 -5.23
C GLU A 420 -16.61 -8.06 -5.52
N GLN A 421 -15.81 -7.05 -5.16
CA GLN A 421 -14.35 -7.15 -5.23
C GLN A 421 -13.80 -8.29 -4.35
N LYS A 422 -14.32 -8.46 -3.12
CA LYS A 422 -13.95 -9.59 -2.25
C LYS A 422 -14.35 -10.93 -2.86
N ILE A 423 -15.53 -11.03 -3.47
CA ILE A 423 -15.99 -12.23 -4.19
C ILE A 423 -15.07 -12.55 -5.38
N GLU A 424 -14.64 -11.54 -6.15
CA GLU A 424 -13.67 -11.74 -7.23
C GLU A 424 -12.30 -12.22 -6.74
N LEU A 425 -11.79 -11.65 -5.64
CA LEU A 425 -10.56 -12.12 -5.00
C LEU A 425 -10.67 -13.58 -4.51
N LEU A 426 -11.81 -13.94 -3.95
CA LEU A 426 -12.13 -15.31 -3.55
C LEU A 426 -12.07 -16.26 -4.76
N LYS A 427 -12.73 -15.92 -5.86
CA LYS A 427 -12.68 -16.70 -7.12
C LYS A 427 -11.26 -16.85 -7.65
N ILE A 428 -10.48 -15.77 -7.67
CA ILE A 428 -9.10 -15.79 -8.15
C ILE A 428 -8.26 -16.77 -7.31
N LYS A 429 -8.38 -16.73 -5.99
CA LYS A 429 -7.63 -17.59 -5.07
C LYS A 429 -8.03 -19.06 -5.21
N LEU A 430 -9.33 -19.34 -5.26
CA LEU A 430 -9.85 -20.70 -5.51
C LEU A 430 -9.43 -21.23 -6.89
N ASN A 431 -9.39 -20.39 -7.90
CA ASN A 431 -8.92 -20.79 -9.22
C ASN A 431 -7.43 -21.12 -9.23
N LYS A 432 -6.61 -20.43 -8.44
CA LYS A 432 -5.18 -20.78 -8.26
C LYS A 432 -5.02 -22.16 -7.61
N ILE A 433 -5.76 -22.45 -6.54
CA ILE A 433 -5.74 -23.77 -5.89
C ILE A 433 -6.20 -24.85 -6.88
N PHE A 434 -7.28 -24.60 -7.63
CA PHE A 434 -7.78 -25.52 -8.65
C PHE A 434 -6.73 -25.84 -9.73
N GLN A 435 -6.05 -24.81 -10.24
CA GLN A 435 -4.98 -24.98 -11.24
C GLN A 435 -3.82 -25.81 -10.68
N LYS A 436 -3.49 -25.62 -9.40
CA LYS A 436 -2.42 -26.37 -8.73
C LYS A 436 -2.78 -27.85 -8.54
N ILE A 437 -4.01 -28.13 -8.11
CA ILE A 437 -4.55 -29.50 -8.01
C ILE A 437 -4.57 -30.18 -9.39
N SER A 438 -4.88 -29.42 -10.45
CA SER A 438 -4.94 -29.93 -11.82
C SER A 438 -3.56 -30.19 -12.43
N ASN A 439 -2.51 -29.50 -11.96
CA ASN A 439 -1.15 -29.61 -12.48
C ASN A 439 -0.08 -29.54 -11.35
N PRO A 440 0.12 -30.65 -10.61
CA PRO A 440 0.96 -30.67 -9.40
C PRO A 440 2.47 -30.53 -9.64
N GLY A 441 2.96 -30.45 -10.90
CA GLY A 441 4.39 -30.52 -11.22
C GLY A 441 5.11 -29.19 -11.50
N VAL A 442 4.46 -28.02 -11.37
CA VAL A 442 5.00 -26.75 -11.92
C VAL A 442 5.61 -25.78 -10.89
N ASP A 443 5.32 -25.89 -9.58
CA ASP A 443 5.99 -25.04 -8.57
C ASP A 443 6.42 -25.84 -7.32
N GLU A 444 7.46 -25.34 -6.65
CA GLU A 444 8.07 -25.90 -5.44
C GLU A 444 7.22 -25.79 -4.16
N THR A 445 6.17 -24.95 -4.15
CA THR A 445 5.29 -24.80 -2.97
C THR A 445 4.25 -25.92 -2.90
N ARG A 446 4.14 -26.53 -1.72
CA ARG A 446 3.24 -27.65 -1.42
C ARG A 446 1.78 -27.22 -1.42
N LEU A 447 0.87 -28.13 -1.76
CA LEU A 447 -0.54 -27.82 -1.92
C LEU A 447 -1.24 -27.56 -0.57
N ASP A 448 -0.77 -28.18 0.51
CA ASP A 448 -1.24 -27.94 1.87
C ASP A 448 -0.96 -26.50 2.35
N ASP A 449 0.24 -25.98 2.07
CA ASP A 449 0.60 -24.59 2.39
C ASP A 449 -0.31 -23.57 1.69
N TYR A 450 -0.74 -23.83 0.45
CA TYR A 450 -1.69 -22.97 -0.27
C TYR A 450 -3.09 -23.00 0.36
N SER A 451 -3.55 -24.18 0.76
CA SER A 451 -4.85 -24.35 1.43
C SER A 451 -4.85 -23.66 2.80
N LEU A 452 -3.80 -23.79 3.61
CA LEU A 452 -3.68 -23.12 4.91
C LEU A 452 -3.63 -21.59 4.76
N LYS A 453 -2.81 -21.07 3.84
CA LYS A 453 -2.76 -19.63 3.53
C LYS A 453 -4.10 -19.10 3.01
N PHE A 454 -4.87 -19.95 2.33
CA PHE A 454 -6.22 -19.59 1.89
C PHE A 454 -7.17 -19.45 3.08
N VAL A 455 -7.14 -20.38 4.05
CA VAL A 455 -7.95 -20.29 5.28
C VAL A 455 -7.58 -19.04 6.08
N GLU A 456 -6.28 -18.78 6.29
CA GLU A 456 -5.81 -17.54 6.95
C GLU A 456 -6.35 -16.30 6.23
N TRP A 457 -6.23 -16.25 4.90
CA TRP A 457 -6.76 -15.14 4.13
C TRP A 457 -8.28 -15.03 4.20
N LEU A 458 -9.01 -16.14 4.20
CA LEU A 458 -10.47 -16.18 4.28
C LEU A 458 -10.93 -15.57 5.60
N HIS A 459 -10.30 -15.98 6.71
CA HIS A 459 -10.53 -15.44 8.05
C HIS A 459 -10.27 -13.93 8.13
N ASP A 460 -9.18 -13.45 7.52
CA ASP A 460 -8.79 -12.02 7.58
C ASP A 460 -9.59 -11.13 6.62
N SER A 461 -10.08 -11.69 5.51
CA SER A 461 -10.70 -10.90 4.42
C SER A 461 -12.22 -10.87 4.49
N PHE A 462 -12.81 -11.95 5.00
CA PHE A 462 -14.23 -12.03 5.33
C PHE A 462 -14.42 -11.71 6.81
N LYS A 463 -15.67 -11.63 7.27
CA LYS A 463 -15.97 -11.10 8.60
C LYS A 463 -15.28 -11.95 9.67
N GLU A 464 -14.40 -11.34 10.48
CA GLU A 464 -13.80 -12.02 11.64
C GLU A 464 -14.91 -12.61 12.52
N SER A 465 -14.73 -13.86 12.96
CA SER A 465 -15.57 -14.47 13.98
C SER A 465 -15.66 -13.53 15.20
N ASN A 466 -16.85 -13.36 15.76
CA ASN A 466 -17.04 -12.48 16.90
C ASN A 466 -16.18 -13.02 18.07
N THR A 467 -15.09 -12.33 18.37
CA THR A 467 -14.15 -12.76 19.39
C THR A 467 -14.67 -12.31 20.75
N ALA A 468 -14.62 -13.17 21.76
CA ALA A 468 -15.17 -12.89 23.10
C ALA A 468 -14.69 -11.55 23.72
N TRP A 469 -13.51 -11.05 23.34
CA TRP A 469 -13.01 -9.76 23.81
C TRP A 469 -13.73 -8.53 23.21
N LYS A 470 -14.51 -8.70 22.14
CA LYS A 470 -15.34 -7.66 21.51
C LYS A 470 -16.75 -7.60 22.11
N GLU A 471 -17.09 -8.50 23.03
CA GLU A 471 -18.38 -8.48 23.72
C GLU A 471 -18.54 -7.21 24.59
N PRO A 472 -19.79 -6.75 24.80
CA PRO A 472 -20.08 -5.61 25.66
C PRO A 472 -19.57 -5.78 27.09
N GLN A 473 -18.78 -4.82 27.55
CA GLN A 473 -18.24 -4.80 28.91
C GLN A 473 -18.90 -3.69 29.71
N VAL A 474 -19.50 -4.05 30.85
CA VAL A 474 -20.07 -3.12 31.81
C VAL A 474 -19.29 -3.23 33.11
N GLN A 475 -18.65 -2.14 33.50
CA GLN A 475 -17.80 -2.09 34.70
C GLN A 475 -18.26 -0.97 35.62
N LEU A 476 -18.42 -1.28 36.91
CA LEU A 476 -18.56 -0.26 37.94
C LEU A 476 -17.20 0.40 38.17
N THR A 477 -17.08 1.67 37.81
CA THR A 477 -15.80 2.40 37.85
C THR A 477 -15.61 3.20 39.12
N ASP A 478 -16.70 3.75 39.67
CA ASP A 478 -16.62 4.61 40.85
C ASP A 478 -17.94 4.63 41.60
N ILE A 479 -17.89 4.98 42.89
CA ILE A 479 -19.03 5.22 43.76
C ILE A 479 -18.76 6.55 44.46
N GLN A 480 -19.36 7.64 43.97
CA GLN A 480 -19.17 8.98 44.53
C GLN A 480 -20.50 9.58 45.02
N GLY A 481 -20.53 9.98 46.29
CA GLY A 481 -21.69 10.63 46.89
C GLY A 481 -22.95 9.76 46.81
N ALA A 482 -23.94 10.22 46.04
CA ALA A 482 -25.22 9.52 45.83
C ALA A 482 -25.33 8.79 44.47
N GLY A 483 -24.25 8.74 43.67
CA GLY A 483 -24.21 8.06 42.38
C GLY A 483 -23.14 6.94 42.27
N MET A 484 -23.53 5.81 41.69
CA MET A 484 -22.63 4.77 41.17
C MET A 484 -22.36 5.05 39.68
N GLN A 485 -21.08 5.10 39.29
CA GLN A 485 -20.67 5.37 37.93
C GLN A 485 -20.26 4.08 37.21
N PHE A 486 -20.96 3.77 36.13
CA PHE A 486 -20.67 2.66 35.24
C PHE A 486 -19.96 3.14 33.97
N SER A 487 -18.98 2.36 33.52
CA SER A 487 -18.37 2.47 32.20
C SER A 487 -18.86 1.31 31.34
N VAL A 488 -19.55 1.63 30.25
CA VAL A 488 -20.09 0.67 29.29
C VAL A 488 -19.29 0.76 28.01
N ARG A 489 -18.45 -0.24 27.75
CA ARG A 489 -17.63 -0.35 26.56
C ARG A 489 -18.23 -1.36 25.59
N PHE A 490 -18.34 -0.98 24.32
CA PHE A 490 -18.90 -1.84 23.28
C PHE A 490 -18.30 -1.51 21.91
N TYR A 491 -18.36 -2.45 20.98
CA TYR A 491 -17.89 -2.26 19.62
C TYR A 491 -19.06 -1.95 18.70
N VAL A 492 -18.85 -1.01 17.77
CA VAL A 492 -19.76 -0.71 16.66
C VAL A 492 -19.22 -1.34 15.40
N ASP A 493 -20.09 -1.95 14.60
CA ASP A 493 -19.72 -2.54 13.34
C ASP A 493 -19.47 -1.47 12.27
N ASN A 494 -18.50 -1.72 11.39
CA ASN A 494 -18.10 -0.87 10.27
C ASN A 494 -18.29 0.65 10.47
N ILE A 495 -17.37 1.29 11.20
CA ILE A 495 -17.43 2.74 11.42
C ILE A 495 -17.28 3.59 10.16
N GLN A 496 -16.92 3.01 9.01
CA GLN A 496 -16.72 3.76 7.78
C GLN A 496 -18.05 4.26 7.16
N LEU A 497 -19.15 3.56 7.48
CA LEU A 497 -20.48 3.89 6.97
C LEU A 497 -21.00 5.21 7.52
N GLU A 498 -21.96 5.78 6.81
CA GLU A 498 -22.68 7.00 7.17
C GLU A 498 -21.73 8.19 7.32
N HIS A 499 -20.73 8.29 6.44
CA HIS A 499 -19.69 9.32 6.51
C HIS A 499 -18.99 9.35 7.87
N TRP A 500 -18.72 8.17 8.45
CA TRP A 500 -18.11 7.99 9.77
C TRP A 500 -18.94 8.48 10.95
N ARG A 501 -20.23 8.75 10.73
CA ARG A 501 -21.15 9.20 11.78
C ARG A 501 -21.90 8.05 12.45
N ARG A 502 -21.80 6.84 11.91
CA ARG A 502 -22.44 5.63 12.45
C ARG A 502 -22.18 5.46 13.94
N GLY A 503 -20.92 5.54 14.36
CA GLY A 503 -20.57 5.40 15.78
C GLY A 503 -21.25 6.43 16.69
N ASN A 504 -21.34 7.68 16.24
CA ASN A 504 -22.04 8.74 16.98
C ASN A 504 -23.55 8.49 17.06
N ARG A 505 -24.17 8.04 15.95
CA ARG A 505 -25.59 7.65 15.92
C ARG A 505 -25.87 6.53 16.92
N VAL A 506 -25.12 5.43 16.82
CA VAL A 506 -25.26 4.26 17.70
C VAL A 506 -25.05 4.65 19.15
N GLN A 507 -24.01 5.44 19.46
CA GLN A 507 -23.77 5.91 20.83
C GLN A 507 -24.94 6.72 21.38
N ASN A 508 -25.55 7.59 20.55
CA ASN A 508 -26.69 8.41 20.95
C ASN A 508 -27.98 7.59 21.15
N GLU A 509 -28.21 6.56 20.34
CA GLU A 509 -29.36 5.66 20.50
C GLU A 509 -29.22 4.79 21.74
N VAL A 510 -28.05 4.19 21.93
CA VAL A 510 -27.72 3.43 23.13
C VAL A 510 -27.87 4.31 24.38
N ARG A 511 -27.32 5.53 24.37
CA ARG A 511 -27.44 6.46 25.51
C ARG A 511 -28.90 6.81 25.81
N ARG A 512 -29.71 7.07 24.78
CA ARG A 512 -31.16 7.33 24.94
C ARG A 512 -31.86 6.14 25.59
N GLU A 513 -31.54 4.93 25.14
CA GLU A 513 -32.14 3.71 25.67
C GLU A 513 -31.70 3.38 27.10
N MET A 514 -30.44 3.63 27.45
CA MET A 514 -29.94 3.57 28.83
C MET A 514 -30.72 4.47 29.76
N VAL A 515 -30.89 5.75 29.41
CA VAL A 515 -31.67 6.69 30.21
C VAL A 515 -33.12 6.21 30.34
N ARG A 516 -33.72 5.73 29.26
CA ARG A 516 -35.11 5.24 29.24
C ARG A 516 -35.30 4.05 30.18
N ARG A 517 -34.52 2.96 30.04
CA ARG A 517 -34.67 1.75 30.84
C ARG A 517 -34.27 1.94 32.30
N LEU A 518 -33.22 2.72 32.58
CA LEU A 518 -32.83 3.02 33.95
C LEU A 518 -33.89 3.87 34.68
N ARG A 519 -34.59 4.78 33.98
CA ARG A 519 -35.74 5.51 34.54
C ARG A 519 -36.93 4.59 34.80
N GLN A 520 -37.24 3.68 33.88
CA GLN A 520 -38.31 2.69 34.05
C GLN A 520 -38.04 1.74 35.23
N ALA A 521 -36.78 1.42 35.48
CA ALA A 521 -36.35 0.64 36.64
C ALA A 521 -36.19 1.49 37.93
N TYR A 522 -36.52 2.78 37.91
CA TYR A 522 -36.40 3.73 39.04
C TYR A 522 -34.99 3.90 39.63
N ILE A 523 -33.94 3.53 38.88
CA ILE A 523 -32.54 3.54 39.33
C ILE A 523 -31.69 4.67 38.71
N TYR A 524 -32.29 5.52 37.86
CA TYR A 524 -31.58 6.62 37.20
C TYR A 524 -31.40 7.86 38.12
N THR A 525 -30.20 8.43 38.16
CA THR A 525 -29.92 9.75 38.76
C THR A 525 -29.93 10.84 37.69
N LEU A 526 -30.57 11.98 37.95
CA LEU A 526 -30.30 13.22 37.20
C LEU A 526 -28.88 13.67 37.56
N GLY A 527 -27.94 13.41 36.65
CA GLY A 527 -26.59 13.97 36.69
C GLY A 527 -26.58 15.38 36.12
#